data_AF-A0A2V5NTA9-F1
#
_entry.id   AF-A0A2V5NTA9-F1
#
_cell.length_a   1.000
_cell.length_b   1.000
_cell.length_c   1.000
_cell.angle_alpha   90.00
_cell.angle_beta   90.00
_cell.angle_gamma   90.00
#
_symmetry.space_group_name_H-M   'P 1'
#
loop_
_entity.id
_entity.type
_entity.pdbx_description
1 polymer ?
#
loop_
_entity_poly.entity_id
_entity_poly.type
_entity_poly.pdbx_seq_one_letter_code
_entity_poly.pdbx_strand_id
1 'polypeptide(L)'
;MFNQSQKIMKTKSMLALLPVICAALAVAQAPQNYTAAEAAKHVGETATVTDKVDEVYQSAKGHIFLNMAGKSPNQAFAVLIHAASAAQFSRPQQYKGR
;
A
#
# COMPACT_ATOMS: atom_id res chain seq x y z
N MET A 1 -66.17 3.37 -44.52
CA MET A 1 -64.86 3.37 -45.22
C MET A 1 -63.89 4.20 -44.37
N PHE A 2 -62.83 3.55 -43.87
CA PHE A 2 -61.59 4.05 -43.24
C PHE A 2 -61.66 5.29 -42.30
N ASN A 3 -61.37 5.18 -41.00
CA ASN A 3 -60.11 4.85 -40.32
C ASN A 3 -59.38 6.12 -39.82
N GLN A 4 -58.74 5.99 -38.65
CA GLN A 4 -57.81 6.89 -37.95
C GLN A 4 -58.44 7.99 -37.09
N SER A 5 -58.00 8.23 -35.85
CA SER A 5 -56.88 7.72 -35.05
C SER A 5 -57.19 8.12 -33.58
N GLN A 6 -57.18 7.21 -32.60
CA GLN A 6 -56.02 6.87 -31.76
C GLN A 6 -55.21 8.13 -31.36
N LYS A 7 -54.82 8.39 -30.13
CA LYS A 7 -54.99 7.80 -28.80
C LYS A 7 -54.24 8.79 -27.90
N ILE A 8 -54.80 9.10 -26.75
CA ILE A 8 -54.12 9.34 -25.47
C ILE A 8 -52.94 10.34 -25.47
N MET A 9 -53.26 11.51 -24.92
CA MET A 9 -52.53 12.28 -23.91
C MET A 9 -51.02 12.02 -23.78
N LYS A 10 -50.29 13.08 -24.09
CA LYS A 10 -48.87 13.38 -23.89
C LYS A 10 -48.41 13.15 -22.43
N THR A 11 -48.26 11.90 -22.01
CA THR A 11 -47.57 11.59 -20.74
C THR A 11 -46.13 11.28 -21.09
N LYS A 12 -45.29 12.31 -20.99
CA LYS A 12 -43.83 12.21 -21.20
C LYS A 12 -43.34 11.09 -20.29
N SER A 13 -42.83 10.00 -20.89
CA SER A 13 -42.11 8.95 -20.18
C SER A 13 -41.15 9.58 -19.21
N MET A 14 -41.42 9.43 -17.91
CA MET A 14 -40.45 9.74 -16.87
C MET A 14 -39.37 8.67 -17.00
N LEU A 15 -38.35 9.00 -17.78
CA LEU A 15 -37.17 8.19 -18.03
C LEU A 15 -36.55 7.89 -16.65
N ALA A 16 -36.63 6.64 -16.23
CA ALA A 16 -35.93 6.14 -15.05
C ALA A 16 -34.43 6.36 -15.29
N LEU A 17 -33.83 7.30 -14.56
CA LEU A 17 -32.39 7.48 -14.54
C LEU A 17 -31.98 7.95 -13.15
N LEU A 18 -31.98 7.03 -12.19
CA LEU A 18 -31.22 7.23 -10.95
C LEU A 18 -29.75 6.96 -11.33
N PRO A 19 -28.89 7.99 -11.41
CA PRO A 19 -27.55 7.81 -11.92
C PRO A 19 -26.74 6.97 -10.93
N VAL A 20 -26.01 6.02 -11.51
CA VAL A 20 -24.92 5.26 -10.93
C VAL A 20 -23.89 6.23 -10.33
N ILE A 21 -23.99 6.54 -9.03
CA ILE A 21 -22.97 7.29 -8.28
C ILE A 21 -22.52 6.44 -7.09
N CYS A 22 -21.96 5.27 -7.39
CA CYS A 22 -21.13 4.52 -6.45
C CYS A 22 -19.77 4.16 -7.07
N ALA A 23 -19.31 4.90 -8.08
CA ALA A 23 -17.90 4.92 -8.44
C ALA A 23 -17.15 5.79 -7.41
N ALA A 24 -17.17 5.36 -6.15
CA ALA A 24 -16.45 6.01 -5.07
C ALA A 24 -14.95 5.82 -5.33
N LEU A 25 -14.34 6.87 -5.88
CA LEU A 25 -12.97 7.33 -5.68
C LEU A 25 -12.11 6.36 -4.84
N ALA A 26 -11.42 5.44 -5.53
CA ALA A 26 -10.17 4.92 -4.99
C ALA A 26 -9.17 6.08 -5.04
N VAL A 27 -9.24 6.98 -4.05
CA VAL A 27 -8.19 7.96 -3.84
C VAL A 27 -6.96 7.14 -3.46
N ALA A 28 -6.01 7.01 -4.39
CA ALA A 28 -4.72 6.45 -4.08
C ALA A 28 -4.11 7.33 -2.98
N GLN A 29 -4.21 6.88 -1.73
CA GLN A 29 -3.57 7.56 -0.61
C GLN A 29 -2.07 7.53 -0.90
N ALA A 30 -1.41 8.69 -0.77
CA ALA A 30 0.04 8.74 -0.90
C ALA A 30 0.65 7.71 0.06
N PRO A 31 1.68 6.95 -0.38
CA PRO A 31 2.33 5.96 0.47
C PRO A 31 2.73 6.63 1.78
N GLN A 32 2.21 6.13 2.91
CA GLN A 32 2.59 6.67 4.21
C GLN A 32 4.06 6.37 4.45
N ASN A 33 4.79 7.35 5.00
CA ASN A 33 6.20 7.24 5.34
C ASN A 33 6.36 7.45 6.84
N TYR A 34 6.87 6.43 7.52
CA TYR A 34 7.06 6.42 8.97
C TYR A 34 8.55 6.35 9.32
N THR A 35 8.91 6.86 10.49
CA THR A 35 10.19 6.51 11.12
C THR A 35 10.16 5.08 11.67
N ALA A 36 11.32 4.50 11.96
CA ALA A 36 11.39 3.16 12.57
C ALA A 36 10.68 3.11 13.94
N ALA A 37 10.74 4.20 14.71
CA ALA A 37 10.07 4.32 16.01
C ALA A 37 8.53 4.40 15.90
N GLU A 38 8.01 4.96 14.80
CA GLU A 38 6.57 5.07 14.57
C GLU A 38 5.97 3.77 14.04
N ALA A 39 6.72 2.99 13.27
CA ALA A 39 6.27 1.77 12.61
C ALA A 39 5.59 0.76 13.56
N ALA A 40 5.97 0.72 14.84
CA ALA A 40 5.34 -0.13 15.85
C ALA A 40 3.82 0.14 16.05
N LYS A 41 3.34 1.33 15.68
CA LYS A 41 1.92 1.72 15.75
C LYS A 41 1.13 1.34 14.50
N HIS A 42 1.80 0.87 13.45
CA HIS A 42 1.23 0.63 12.11
C HIS A 42 1.29 -0.86 11.70
N VAL A 43 1.02 -1.75 12.65
CA VAL A 43 1.03 -3.20 12.41
C VAL A 43 -0.10 -3.60 11.46
N GLY A 44 0.24 -4.38 10.42
CA GLY A 44 -0.71 -4.85 9.40
C GLY A 44 -0.87 -3.91 8.20
N GLU A 45 -0.14 -2.80 8.16
CA GLU A 45 -0.12 -1.84 7.06
C GLU A 45 1.01 -2.12 6.07
N THR A 46 0.81 -1.79 4.79
CA THR A 46 1.89 -1.66 3.81
C THR A 46 2.27 -0.19 3.69
N ALA A 47 3.46 0.17 4.17
CA ALA A 47 3.95 1.55 4.18
C ALA A 47 5.46 1.61 3.87
N THR A 48 5.97 2.83 3.67
CA THR A 48 7.42 3.08 3.60
C THR A 48 7.93 3.40 5.00
N VAL A 49 9.09 2.85 5.37
CA VAL A 49 9.80 3.22 6.59
C VAL A 49 11.15 3.83 6.21
N THR A 50 11.40 5.06 6.67
CA THR A 50 12.65 5.78 6.43
C THR A 50 13.34 6.06 7.76
N ASP A 51 14.48 5.43 7.99
CA ASP A 51 15.35 5.70 9.13
C ASP A 51 16.76 5.19 8.81
N LYS A 52 17.71 5.48 9.71
CA LYS A 52 19.09 5.03 9.56
C LYS A 52 19.23 3.55 9.90
N VAL A 53 19.99 2.81 9.10
CA VAL A 53 20.35 1.41 9.41
C VAL A 53 21.56 1.37 10.34
N ASP A 54 21.39 0.89 11.58
CA ASP A 54 22.48 0.79 12.56
C ASP A 54 23.32 -0.47 12.40
N GLU A 55 22.70 -1.58 11.97
CA GLU A 55 23.34 -2.87 11.84
C GLU A 55 22.79 -3.67 10.66
N VAL A 56 23.68 -4.43 10.01
CA VAL A 56 23.34 -5.33 8.90
C VAL A 56 23.89 -6.70 9.23
N TYR A 57 23.02 -7.70 9.25
CA TYR A 57 23.38 -9.08 9.50
C TYR A 57 22.87 -9.99 8.38
N GLN A 58 23.72 -10.91 7.91
CA GLN A 58 23.32 -11.95 6.97
C GLN A 58 23.42 -13.31 7.66
N SER A 59 22.30 -14.02 7.71
CA SER A 59 22.25 -15.34 8.34
C SER A 59 22.91 -16.41 7.45
N ALA A 60 23.31 -17.53 8.06
CA ALA A 60 23.80 -18.71 7.33
C ALA A 60 22.80 -19.27 6.31
N LYS A 61 21.49 -19.02 6.50
CA LYS A 61 20.42 -19.41 5.55
C LYS A 61 20.19 -18.39 4.43
N GLY A 62 20.98 -17.32 4.37
CA GLY A 62 20.94 -16.32 3.30
C GLY A 62 19.97 -15.16 3.51
N HIS A 63 19.18 -15.14 4.60
CA HIS A 63 18.37 -13.97 4.97
C HIS A 63 19.25 -12.78 5.33
N ILE A 64 18.79 -11.58 5.00
CA ILE A 64 19.43 -10.32 5.39
C ILE A 64 18.51 -9.62 6.39
N PHE A 65 19.10 -9.13 7.48
CA PHE A 65 18.45 -8.36 8.52
C PHE A 65 19.06 -6.97 8.57
N LEU A 66 18.21 -5.94 8.58
CA LEU A 66 18.62 -4.55 8.78
C LEU A 66 17.97 -4.05 10.06
N ASN A 67 18.77 -3.74 11.09
CA ASN A 67 18.28 -3.15 12.33
C ASN A 67 18.29 -1.62 12.20
N MET A 68 17.19 -0.99 12.60
CA MET A 68 16.98 0.44 12.49
C MET A 68 16.56 1.02 13.85
N ALA A 69 16.88 2.29 14.07
CA ALA A 69 16.62 3.01 15.31
C ALA A 69 17.17 2.28 16.56
N GLY A 70 18.42 1.82 16.48
CA GLY A 70 19.13 1.15 17.56
C GLY A 70 19.89 -0.08 17.11
N LYS A 71 20.92 -0.45 17.89
CA LYS A 71 21.62 -1.73 17.75
C LYS A 71 20.93 -2.80 18.58
N SER A 72 21.04 -4.06 18.13
CA SER A 72 20.57 -5.19 18.91
C SER A 72 21.18 -5.21 20.32
N PRO A 73 20.39 -5.46 21.38
CA PRO A 73 18.96 -5.84 21.41
C PRO A 73 17.96 -4.67 21.54
N ASN A 74 18.42 -3.42 21.41
CA ASN A 74 17.61 -2.22 21.65
C ASN A 74 17.07 -1.57 20.36
N GLN A 75 16.99 -2.32 19.26
CA GLN A 75 16.44 -1.83 18.00
C GLN A 75 14.92 -1.71 18.07
N ALA A 76 14.37 -0.58 17.63
CA ALA A 76 12.92 -0.38 17.59
C ALA A 76 12.25 -1.05 16.38
N PHE A 77 13.03 -1.30 15.31
CA PHE A 77 12.53 -1.87 14.06
C PHE A 77 13.59 -2.73 13.37
N ALA A 78 13.14 -3.77 12.66
CA ALA A 78 14.01 -4.63 11.87
C ALA A 78 13.35 -4.99 10.52
N VAL A 79 14.14 -4.89 9.46
CA VAL A 79 13.77 -5.35 8.12
C VAL A 79 14.31 -6.76 7.91
N LEU A 80 13.45 -7.68 7.46
CA LEU A 80 13.84 -9.00 6.97
C LEU A 80 13.73 -9.04 5.45
N ILE A 81 14.84 -9.31 4.78
CA ILE A 81 14.87 -9.67 3.36
C ILE A 81 15.02 -11.18 3.27
N HIS A 82 14.02 -11.83 2.67
CA HIS A 82 14.01 -13.28 2.50
C HIS A 82 15.17 -13.73 1.59
N ALA A 83 15.73 -14.92 1.87
CA ALA A 83 16.83 -15.48 1.08
C ALA A 83 16.52 -15.56 -0.42
N ALA A 84 15.26 -15.82 -0.79
CA ALA A 84 14.80 -15.85 -2.18
C ALA A 84 14.98 -14.51 -2.92
N SER A 85 14.98 -13.39 -2.20
CA SER A 85 15.15 -12.03 -2.74
C SER A 85 16.55 -11.48 -2.49
N ALA A 86 17.40 -12.15 -1.70
CA ALA A 86 18.69 -11.62 -1.26
C ALA A 86 19.65 -11.30 -2.43
N ALA A 87 19.52 -12.00 -3.57
CA ALA A 87 20.32 -11.72 -4.77
C ALA A 87 20.08 -10.31 -5.34
N GLN A 88 18.90 -9.73 -5.13
CA GLN A 88 18.58 -8.34 -5.53
C GLN A 88 19.30 -7.30 -4.65
N PHE A 89 19.82 -7.72 -3.49
CA PHE A 89 20.47 -6.89 -2.47
C PHE A 89 21.91 -7.37 -2.24
N SER A 90 22.70 -7.51 -3.31
CA SER A 90 24.02 -8.17 -3.31
C SER A 90 25.12 -7.53 -2.45
N ARG A 91 24.91 -6.30 -1.97
CA ARG A 91 25.88 -5.56 -1.13
C ARG A 91 25.22 -5.04 0.14
N PRO A 92 24.66 -5.89 1.01
CA PRO A 92 23.79 -5.44 2.09
C PRO A 92 24.51 -4.54 3.10
N GLN A 93 25.82 -4.75 3.30
CA GLN A 93 26.63 -3.93 4.21
C GLN A 93 26.70 -2.44 3.81
N GLN A 94 26.40 -2.09 2.57
CA GLN A 94 26.39 -0.70 2.11
C GLN A 94 25.28 0.15 2.74
N TYR A 95 24.23 -0.49 3.29
CA TYR A 95 23.10 0.20 3.90
C TYR A 95 23.44 0.74 5.29
N LYS A 96 24.44 0.16 5.97
CA LYS A 96 24.81 0.56 7.32
C LYS A 96 25.22 2.04 7.37
N GLY A 97 24.59 2.78 8.27
CA GLY A 97 24.81 4.20 8.48
C GLY A 97 24.15 5.12 7.46
N ARG A 98 23.38 4.57 6.50
CA ARG A 98 22.53 5.32 5.58
C ARG A 98 21.12 5.43 6.13
#